data_AF-A0A0G1D3F5-F1
#
_entry.id   AF-A0A0G1D3F5-F1
#
_cell.length_a   1.000
_cell.length_b   1.000
_cell.length_c   1.000
_cell.angle_alpha   90.00
_cell.angle_beta   90.00
_cell.angle_gamma   90.00
#
_symmetry.space_group_name_H-M   'P 1'
#
loop_
_entity.id
_entity.type
_entity.pdbx_description
1 polymer ?
#
loop_
_entity_poly.entity_id
_entity_poly.type
_entity_poly.pdbx_seq_one_letter_code
_entity_poly.pdbx_strand_id
1 'polypeptide(L)'
;MKSKQEKICLKGIWKFTIRDAKTGLVKCVQTYKNLIPTVGRTLIANNLTDASPDNAPRINYVALGTGTNVPANSDTQLQTESYRNQTASETNANNIAYVTGFFGAAECNGTYREAGLFSNGTGAANSGVLVSRVAINVTKSNTETLTIDWTLTIS
;
A
#
# COMPACT_ATOMS: atom_id res chain seq x y z
N MET A 1 37.19 -6.09 -17.76
CA MET A 1 36.45 -6.83 -16.71
C MET A 1 35.07 -6.18 -16.60
N LYS A 2 33.95 -6.91 -16.75
CA LYS A 2 32.63 -6.33 -16.45
C LYS A 2 32.46 -6.36 -14.93
N SER A 3 32.32 -5.21 -14.29
CA SER A 3 31.94 -5.16 -12.87
C SER A 3 30.54 -5.76 -12.69
N LYS A 4 30.29 -6.41 -11.55
CA LYS A 4 28.92 -6.66 -11.11
C LYS A 4 28.33 -5.30 -10.74
N GLN A 5 27.54 -4.74 -11.65
CA GLN A 5 26.78 -3.52 -11.39
C GLN A 5 25.79 -3.78 -10.24
N GLU A 6 25.77 -2.90 -9.25
CA GLU A 6 24.84 -2.99 -8.14
C GLU A 6 23.40 -2.83 -8.64
N LYS A 7 22.47 -3.62 -8.10
CA LYS A 7 21.10 -3.73 -8.59
C LYS A 7 20.10 -3.52 -7.46
N ILE A 8 19.75 -2.24 -7.25
CA ILE A 8 18.67 -1.82 -6.35
C ILE A 8 17.38 -2.58 -6.71
N CYS A 9 16.76 -3.22 -5.72
CA CYS A 9 15.48 -3.89 -5.85
C CYS A 9 14.52 -3.43 -4.74
N LEU A 10 13.34 -2.97 -5.15
CA LEU A 10 12.24 -2.59 -4.26
C LEU A 10 11.34 -3.81 -4.04
N LYS A 11 11.48 -4.48 -2.89
CA LYS A 11 10.76 -5.72 -2.56
C LYS A 11 9.71 -5.43 -1.49
N GLY A 12 8.44 -5.30 -1.88
CA GLY A 12 7.35 -5.06 -0.94
C GLY A 12 6.49 -6.30 -0.67
N ILE A 13 6.15 -6.52 0.59
CA ILE A 13 5.19 -7.54 1.03
C ILE A 13 4.02 -6.85 1.72
N TRP A 14 2.81 -7.17 1.26
CA TRP A 14 1.57 -6.84 1.94
C TRP A 14 1.09 -8.05 2.76
N LYS A 15 0.57 -7.80 3.95
CA LYS A 15 -0.06 -8.79 4.82
C LYS A 15 -1.40 -8.25 5.33
N PHE A 16 -2.48 -8.88 4.92
CA PHE A 16 -3.85 -8.58 5.32
C PHE A 16 -4.24 -9.52 6.44
N THR A 17 -4.65 -8.98 7.59
CA THR A 17 -5.07 -9.74 8.78
C THR A 17 -6.51 -9.37 9.12
N ILE A 18 -7.45 -10.28 8.89
CA ILE A 18 -8.85 -10.14 9.32
C ILE A 18 -8.99 -10.70 10.74
N ARG A 19 -9.61 -9.93 11.63
CA ARG A 19 -9.94 -10.35 13.00
C ARG A 19 -11.43 -10.20 13.29
N ASP A 20 -11.97 -11.06 14.13
CA ASP A 20 -13.27 -10.80 14.77
C ASP A 20 -13.17 -9.58 15.69
N ALA A 21 -14.08 -8.62 15.54
CA ALA A 21 -14.01 -7.34 16.22
C ALA A 21 -14.38 -7.38 17.72
N LYS A 22 -15.00 -8.46 18.20
CA LYS A 22 -15.40 -8.62 19.61
C LYS A 22 -14.37 -9.38 20.43
N THR A 23 -13.71 -10.36 19.81
CA THR A 23 -12.78 -11.30 20.46
C THR A 23 -11.32 -11.08 20.08
N GLY A 24 -11.03 -10.31 19.04
CA GLY A 24 -9.68 -10.07 18.52
C GLY A 24 -9.05 -11.27 17.80
N LEU A 25 -9.75 -12.41 17.74
CA LEU A 25 -9.27 -13.65 17.13
C LEU A 25 -9.03 -13.46 15.63
N VAL A 26 -7.88 -13.95 15.15
CA VAL A 26 -7.53 -13.91 13.72
C VAL A 26 -8.39 -14.92 12.96
N LYS A 27 -9.16 -14.45 11.98
CA LYS A 27 -10.00 -15.28 11.12
C LYS A 27 -9.31 -15.62 9.80
N CYS A 28 -8.48 -14.71 9.29
CA CYS A 28 -7.76 -14.91 8.02
C CYS A 28 -6.46 -14.10 8.02
N VAL A 29 -5.40 -14.67 7.43
CA VAL A 29 -4.19 -13.94 7.05
C VAL A 29 -3.90 -14.24 5.58
N GLN A 30 -3.69 -13.20 4.78
CA GLN A 30 -3.30 -13.32 3.36
C GLN A 30 -2.07 -12.46 3.09
N THR A 31 -1.11 -12.97 2.33
CA THR A 31 0.12 -12.24 1.99
C THR A 31 0.32 -12.16 0.49
N TYR A 32 0.81 -11.01 0.02
CA TYR A 32 0.96 -10.71 -1.40
C TYR A 32 2.26 -9.93 -1.65
N LYS A 33 2.84 -10.13 -2.83
CA LYS A 33 3.95 -9.30 -3.33
C LYS A 33 3.37 -8.06 -4.03
N ASN A 34 4.00 -6.91 -3.84
CA ASN A 34 3.53 -5.67 -4.45
C ASN A 34 4.00 -5.48 -5.89
N LEU A 35 3.38 -4.51 -6.57
CA LEU A 35 4.02 -3.74 -7.63
C LEU A 35 4.24 -2.31 -7.13
N ILE A 36 5.48 -1.81 -7.22
CA ILE A 36 5.74 -0.36 -7.21
C ILE A 36 5.58 0.11 -8.67
N PRO A 37 4.55 0.91 -9.04
CA PRO A 37 4.37 1.39 -10.40
C PRO A 37 5.42 2.46 -10.76
N THR A 38 5.44 2.93 -12.01
CA THR A 38 6.46 3.90 -12.46
C THR A 38 6.39 5.21 -11.68
N VAL A 39 5.19 5.76 -11.43
CA VAL A 39 5.05 7.01 -10.68
C VAL A 39 5.58 6.92 -9.23
N GLY A 40 5.42 5.77 -8.57
CA GLY A 40 6.00 5.52 -7.25
C GLY A 40 7.53 5.46 -7.26
N ARG A 41 8.16 5.06 -8.38
CA ARG A 41 9.62 5.14 -8.56
C ARG A 41 10.08 6.55 -8.93
N THR A 42 9.34 7.26 -9.77
CA THR A 42 9.60 8.67 -10.12
C THR A 42 9.54 9.56 -8.88
N LEU A 43 8.56 9.36 -8.00
CA LEU A 43 8.48 10.03 -6.70
C LEU A 43 9.78 9.90 -5.89
N ILE A 44 10.33 8.68 -5.79
CA ILE A 44 11.60 8.43 -5.08
C ILE A 44 12.76 9.12 -5.81
N ALA A 45 12.82 9.02 -7.15
CA ALA A 45 13.87 9.64 -7.94
C ALA A 45 13.89 11.17 -7.80
N ASN A 46 12.74 11.84 -7.92
CA ASN A 46 12.64 13.29 -7.77
C ASN A 46 13.12 13.76 -6.39
N ASN A 47 12.81 13.02 -5.32
CA ASN A 47 13.28 13.31 -3.96
C ASN A 47 14.80 13.06 -3.74
N LEU A 48 15.52 12.55 -4.74
CA LEU A 48 16.97 12.40 -4.73
C LEU A 48 17.68 13.39 -5.67
N THR A 49 16.94 14.13 -6.51
CA THR A 49 17.52 14.97 -7.57
C THR A 49 17.02 16.42 -7.60
N ASP A 50 15.82 16.68 -7.09
CA ASP A 50 15.21 18.01 -7.08
C ASP A 50 15.64 18.79 -5.83
N ALA A 51 15.88 20.09 -5.99
CA ALA A 51 16.19 20.99 -4.88
C ALA A 51 14.94 21.36 -4.07
N SER A 52 13.74 21.26 -4.66
CA SER A 52 12.45 21.53 -4.03
C SER A 52 11.38 20.53 -4.49
N PRO A 53 11.45 19.23 -4.12
CA PRO A 53 10.55 18.21 -4.65
C PRO A 53 9.07 18.50 -4.35
N ASP A 54 8.22 18.57 -5.39
CA ASP A 54 6.77 18.84 -5.29
C ASP A 54 5.98 17.91 -4.34
N ASN A 55 6.52 16.72 -4.07
CA ASN A 55 5.81 15.61 -3.45
C ASN A 55 6.71 14.89 -2.45
N ALA A 56 6.37 14.89 -1.16
CA ALA A 56 7.08 14.09 -0.17
C ALA A 56 6.87 12.57 -0.44
N PRO A 57 7.88 11.71 -0.21
CA PRO A 57 7.77 10.27 -0.44
C PRO A 57 7.09 9.52 0.72
N ARG A 58 6.64 10.26 1.74
CA ARG A 58 5.95 9.73 2.92
C ARG A 58 4.56 9.25 2.53
N ILE A 59 4.34 7.93 2.57
CA ILE A 59 3.01 7.33 2.48
C ILE A 59 2.14 7.89 3.62
N ASN A 60 0.91 8.29 3.31
CA ASN A 60 -0.03 8.86 4.28
C ASN A 60 -1.47 8.32 4.16
N TYR A 61 -1.77 7.52 3.13
CA TYR A 61 -3.07 6.83 2.97
C TYR A 61 -2.89 5.37 2.54
N VAL A 62 -3.78 4.52 3.06
CA VAL A 62 -3.95 3.12 2.67
C VAL A 62 -5.36 2.96 2.11
N ALA A 63 -5.46 2.47 0.88
CA ALA A 63 -6.70 2.41 0.10
C ALA A 63 -7.06 0.98 -0.31
N LEU A 64 -8.36 0.73 -0.43
CA LEU A 64 -8.99 -0.52 -0.86
C LEU A 64 -9.90 -0.25 -2.06
N GLY A 65 -9.87 -1.16 -3.04
CA GLY A 65 -10.67 -1.04 -4.26
C GLY A 65 -11.27 -2.36 -4.74
N THR A 66 -12.21 -2.25 -5.67
CA THR A 66 -12.96 -3.37 -6.27
C THR A 66 -12.51 -3.69 -7.70
N GLY A 67 -11.58 -2.92 -8.27
CA GLY A 67 -11.04 -3.14 -9.61
C GLY A 67 -10.27 -4.45 -9.72
N THR A 68 -10.46 -5.16 -10.84
CA THR A 68 -9.95 -6.51 -11.12
C THR A 68 -8.76 -6.56 -12.07
N ASN A 69 -8.37 -5.45 -12.69
CA ASN A 69 -7.23 -5.38 -13.60
C ASN A 69 -5.92 -5.64 -12.85
N VAL A 70 -5.09 -6.52 -13.38
CA VAL A 70 -3.74 -6.83 -12.87
C VAL A 70 -2.91 -5.54 -12.75
N PRO A 71 -2.18 -5.32 -11.63
CA PRO A 71 -1.27 -4.19 -11.46
C PRO A 71 -0.25 -4.07 -12.59
N ALA A 72 -0.14 -2.88 -13.17
CA ALA A 72 0.73 -2.56 -14.29
C ALA A 72 1.65 -1.36 -13.96
N ASN A 73 2.79 -1.29 -14.65
CA ASN A 73 3.78 -0.22 -14.43
C ASN A 73 3.26 1.19 -14.79
N SER A 74 2.20 1.27 -15.58
CA SER A 74 1.49 2.48 -15.99
C SER A 74 0.51 3.01 -14.95
N ASP A 75 0.19 2.23 -13.91
CA ASP A 75 -0.86 2.61 -12.94
C ASP A 75 -0.47 3.85 -12.15
N THR A 76 -1.32 4.87 -12.18
CA THR A 76 -1.19 6.10 -11.39
C THR A 76 -2.14 6.12 -10.18
N GLN A 77 -3.14 5.24 -10.19
CA GLN A 77 -4.31 5.20 -9.31
C GLN A 77 -4.79 3.73 -9.17
N LEU A 78 -5.69 3.46 -8.22
CA LEU A 78 -6.47 2.21 -8.21
C LEU A 78 -7.56 2.28 -9.28
N GLN A 79 -7.90 1.14 -9.90
CA GLN A 79 -8.90 1.09 -10.97
C GLN A 79 -10.29 1.49 -10.47
N THR A 80 -10.66 1.08 -9.26
CA THR A 80 -11.92 1.43 -8.62
C THR A 80 -11.71 1.48 -7.12
N GLU A 81 -11.01 2.52 -6.66
CA GLU A 81 -10.91 2.81 -5.22
C GLU A 81 -12.31 2.96 -4.63
N SER A 82 -12.56 2.27 -3.51
CA SER A 82 -13.85 2.22 -2.83
C SER A 82 -13.79 2.82 -1.42
N TYR A 83 -12.62 2.80 -0.78
CA TYR A 83 -12.41 3.39 0.54
C TYR A 83 -10.91 3.63 0.80
N ARG A 84 -10.58 4.63 1.61
CA ARG A 84 -9.22 4.87 2.13
C ARG A 84 -9.24 5.38 3.56
N ASN A 85 -8.28 4.92 4.36
CA ASN A 85 -7.97 5.47 5.67
C ASN A 85 -6.57 6.10 5.63
N GLN A 86 -6.31 7.02 6.55
CA GLN A 86 -4.94 7.43 6.84
C GLN A 86 -4.14 6.24 7.36
N THR A 87 -2.82 6.32 7.20
CA THR A 87 -1.89 5.37 7.81
C THR A 87 -2.02 5.39 9.35
N ALA A 88 -2.14 4.21 9.94
CA ALA A 88 -2.30 4.04 11.39
C ALA A 88 -0.96 3.96 12.14
N SER A 89 0.11 3.61 11.44
CA SER A 89 1.50 3.68 11.93
C SER A 89 2.47 3.63 10.76
N GLU A 90 3.57 4.39 10.84
CA GLU A 90 4.74 4.24 9.97
C GLU A 90 6.03 4.20 10.80
N THR A 91 6.98 3.36 10.40
CA THR A 91 8.33 3.32 11.00
C THR A 91 9.33 2.74 9.98
N ASN A 92 10.63 2.79 10.30
CA ASN A 92 11.68 2.16 9.48
C ASN A 92 12.83 1.60 10.32
N ALA A 93 13.49 0.58 9.80
CA ALA A 93 14.74 0.03 10.31
C ALA A 93 15.40 -0.85 9.23
N ASN A 94 16.73 -0.87 9.13
CA ASN A 94 17.47 -1.99 8.45
C ASN A 94 17.12 -2.46 6.92
N ASN A 95 17.16 -1.15 6.62
CA ASN A 95 16.79 -0.63 5.28
C ASN A 95 15.37 -0.99 4.79
N ILE A 96 14.45 -1.18 5.74
CA ILE A 96 13.06 -1.59 5.52
C ILE A 96 12.12 -0.49 6.03
N ALA A 97 11.15 -0.08 5.20
CA ALA A 97 10.02 0.73 5.62
C ALA A 97 8.85 -0.17 6.06
N TYR A 98 8.13 0.24 7.10
CA TYR A 98 6.96 -0.42 7.64
C TYR A 98 5.79 0.58 7.67
N VAL A 99 4.64 0.19 7.13
CA VAL A 99 3.43 1.02 7.10
C VAL A 99 2.23 0.14 7.41
N THR A 100 1.46 0.50 8.44
CA THR A 100 0.22 -0.20 8.79
C THR A 100 -1.00 0.66 8.45
N GLY A 101 -1.95 0.10 7.70
CA GLY A 101 -3.31 0.58 7.58
C GLY A 101 -4.25 -0.21 8.51
N PHE A 102 -5.25 0.46 9.08
CA PHE A 102 -6.26 -0.19 9.90
C PHE A 102 -7.65 0.23 9.42
N PHE A 103 -8.58 -0.72 9.43
CA PHE A 103 -9.98 -0.50 9.06
C PHE A 103 -10.87 -1.11 10.14
N GLY A 104 -11.64 -0.26 10.81
CA GLY A 104 -12.49 -0.60 11.94
C GLY A 104 -13.69 -1.47 11.58
N ALA A 105 -14.42 -1.96 12.58
CA ALA A 105 -15.54 -2.88 12.37
C ALA A 105 -16.64 -2.27 11.49
N ALA A 106 -17.06 -1.04 11.79
CA ALA A 106 -18.10 -0.33 11.03
C ALA A 106 -17.63 0.21 9.66
N GLU A 107 -16.32 0.38 9.47
CA GLU A 107 -15.74 0.93 8.25
C GLU A 107 -15.72 -0.11 7.11
N CYS A 108 -15.88 0.34 5.86
CA CYS A 108 -15.69 -0.41 4.61
C CYS A 108 -16.05 -1.91 4.65
N ASN A 109 -17.27 -2.25 4.20
CA ASN A 109 -17.78 -3.61 4.22
C ASN A 109 -17.98 -4.15 2.80
N GLY A 110 -17.49 -5.35 2.52
CA GLY A 110 -17.55 -5.96 1.19
C GLY A 110 -16.31 -6.77 0.84
N THR A 111 -16.09 -6.95 -0.47
CA THR A 111 -15.03 -7.79 -1.03
C THR A 111 -14.13 -6.97 -1.94
N TYR A 112 -12.87 -6.85 -1.56
CA TYR A 112 -11.86 -6.05 -2.23
C TYR A 112 -11.00 -6.88 -3.18
N ARG A 113 -10.59 -6.26 -4.28
CA ARG A 113 -9.85 -6.87 -5.40
C ARG A 113 -8.50 -6.21 -5.63
N GLU A 114 -8.31 -4.99 -5.13
CA GLU A 114 -7.05 -4.27 -5.14
C GLU A 114 -6.83 -3.50 -3.82
N ALA A 115 -5.57 -3.20 -3.52
CA ALA A 115 -5.18 -2.24 -2.49
C ALA A 115 -4.03 -1.34 -2.98
N GLY A 116 -3.95 -0.13 -2.40
CA GLY A 116 -3.01 0.92 -2.80
C GLY A 116 -2.43 1.68 -1.61
N LEU A 117 -1.16 2.08 -1.72
CA LEU A 117 -0.54 3.05 -0.82
C LEU A 117 -0.32 4.36 -1.57
N PHE A 118 -0.70 5.47 -0.94
CA PHE A 118 -0.59 6.81 -1.51
C PHE A 118 0.25 7.72 -0.62
N SER A 119 1.09 8.55 -1.24
CA SER A 119 1.79 9.67 -0.61
C SER A 119 1.19 11.00 -1.08
N ASN A 120 1.16 12.01 -0.21
CA ASN A 120 0.48 13.29 -0.44
C ASN A 120 -1.00 13.12 -0.83
N GLY A 121 -1.61 12.00 -0.42
CA GLY A 121 -3.04 11.76 -0.59
C GLY A 121 -3.86 12.64 0.36
N THR A 122 -5.14 12.79 0.04
CA THR A 122 -6.17 13.34 0.93
C THR A 122 -7.27 12.29 1.13
N GLY A 123 -8.34 12.64 1.85
CA GLY A 123 -9.52 11.79 1.98
C GLY A 123 -10.31 11.60 0.67
N ALA A 124 -10.01 12.36 -0.39
CA ALA A 124 -10.60 12.14 -1.71
C ALA A 124 -10.03 10.85 -2.34
N ALA A 125 -10.91 10.03 -2.93
CA ALA A 125 -10.51 8.78 -3.57
C ALA A 125 -9.49 9.02 -4.69
N ASN A 126 -8.53 8.10 -4.85
CA ASN A 126 -7.48 8.15 -5.89
C ASN A 126 -6.62 9.45 -5.91
N SER A 127 -6.59 10.19 -4.80
CA SER A 127 -5.73 11.38 -4.62
C SER A 127 -4.34 11.03 -4.08
N GLY A 128 -3.35 11.87 -4.41
CA GLY A 128 -1.92 11.65 -4.12
C GLY A 128 -1.23 10.82 -5.19
N VAL A 129 0.03 10.44 -4.94
CA VAL A 129 0.82 9.58 -5.84
C VAL A 129 0.73 8.13 -5.37
N LEU A 130 0.36 7.22 -6.28
CA LEU A 130 0.33 5.77 -6.02
C LEU A 130 1.77 5.22 -5.87
N VAL A 131 2.14 4.85 -4.65
CA VAL A 131 3.48 4.31 -4.31
C VAL A 131 3.55 2.79 -4.51
N SER A 132 2.46 2.08 -4.26
CA SER A 132 2.41 0.61 -4.26
C SER A 132 0.99 0.15 -4.57
N ARG A 133 0.80 -0.77 -5.53
CA ARG A 133 -0.49 -1.42 -5.86
C ARG A 133 -0.36 -2.94 -5.74
N VAL A 134 -1.44 -3.61 -5.37
CA VAL A 134 -1.50 -5.08 -5.27
C VAL A 134 -2.91 -5.59 -5.60
N ALA A 135 -3.00 -6.72 -6.30
CA ALA A 135 -4.26 -7.45 -6.52
C ALA A 135 -4.48 -8.47 -5.40
N ILE A 136 -5.71 -8.56 -4.89
CA ILE A 136 -6.06 -9.30 -3.68
C ILE A 136 -7.42 -10.00 -3.78
N ASN A 137 -7.74 -10.86 -2.82
CA ASN A 137 -9.08 -11.41 -2.61
C ASN A 137 -9.43 -11.38 -1.12
N VAL A 138 -9.71 -10.18 -0.61
CA VAL A 138 -9.96 -9.95 0.83
C VAL A 138 -11.38 -9.45 1.02
N THR A 139 -12.18 -10.22 1.76
CA THR A 139 -13.52 -9.85 2.20
C THR A 139 -13.48 -9.44 3.67
N LYS A 140 -14.24 -8.40 4.02
CA LYS A 140 -14.42 -7.89 5.39
C LYS A 140 -15.90 -7.60 5.64
N SER A 141 -16.43 -8.08 6.76
CA SER A 141 -17.77 -7.77 7.27
C SER A 141 -17.78 -6.65 8.32
N ASN A 142 -18.98 -6.27 8.75
CA ASN A 142 -19.19 -5.25 9.79
C ASN A 142 -18.92 -5.77 11.22
N THR A 143 -18.62 -7.06 11.39
CA THR A 143 -18.19 -7.66 12.66
C THR A 143 -16.69 -7.95 12.69
N GLU A 144 -15.94 -7.49 11.70
CA GLU A 144 -14.52 -7.78 11.52
C GLU A 144 -13.69 -6.51 11.38
N THR A 145 -12.46 -6.52 11.89
CA THR A 145 -11.44 -5.50 11.59
C THR A 145 -10.44 -6.04 10.58
N LEU A 146 -9.85 -5.13 9.80
CA LEU A 146 -8.75 -5.44 8.88
C LEU A 146 -7.52 -4.63 9.26
N THR A 147 -6.43 -5.32 9.59
CA THR A 147 -5.09 -4.72 9.65
C THR A 147 -4.35 -5.06 8.36
N ILE A 148 -3.78 -4.05 7.70
CA ILE A 148 -2.91 -4.21 6.55
C ILE A 148 -1.50 -3.79 6.97
N ASP A 149 -0.60 -4.77 7.16
CA ASP A 149 0.82 -4.49 7.36
C ASP A 149 1.52 -4.52 6.00
N TRP A 150 2.15 -3.43 5.59
CA TRP A 150 3.04 -3.38 4.43
C TRP A 150 4.48 -3.18 4.86
N THR A 151 5.38 -3.92 4.22
CA THR A 151 6.82 -3.75 4.33
C THR A 151 7.43 -3.49 2.96
N LEU A 152 8.51 -2.72 2.90
CA LEU A 152 9.33 -2.52 1.71
C LEU A 152 10.81 -2.58 2.09
N THR A 153 11.51 -3.62 1.62
CA THR A 153 12.97 -3.71 1.67
C THR A 153 13.57 -3.05 0.43
N ILE A 154 14.61 -2.23 0.63
CA ILE A 154 15.41 -1.63 -0.45
C ILE A 154 16.78 -2.33 -0.43
N SER A 155 17.06 -3.18 -1.42
CA SER A 155 18.26 -4.04 -1.47
C SER A 155 18.74 -4.30 -2.90
#